data_AF-A0A1B7M036-F1
#
_entry.id   AF-A0A1B7M036-F1
#
_cell.length_a   1.000
_cell.length_b   1.000
_cell.length_c   1.000
_cell.angle_alpha   90.00
_cell.angle_beta   90.00
_cell.angle_gamma   90.00
#
_symmetry.space_group_name_H-M   'P 1'
#
loop_
_entity.id
_entity.type
_entity.pdbx_description
1 polymer ?
#
loop_
_entity_poly.entity_id
_entity_poly.type
_entity_poly.pdbx_seq_one_letter_code
_entity_poly.pdbx_strand_id
1 'polypeptide(L)'
;MAQSDQLTFQNPVDRFPEISPPKQDQPEPGFDSELVPKADHGETSYRGTGRLEGRRALITGADSGIGAAVAIAFAREGADVALNYLDVEQQDAQHVIQAIRDSGRKAIPLPGDIRDKAFCNQLVEDAVRELGGLDALVNNAGKQVISESLTDLPDDQWEETYNTNIHAMFWITKAALKHLPAGSTIVNTTSIQGYNPNEMLIDYASTKAAINNFSKGLGQQLAPKGIRVNAVAPGPIWTPIQPSQGQPKEKLPHFGQNTPLGRAGQPTEIAPAFVFLTSPESSYVIGETLHVNGGIPTP
;
A
#
# COMPACT_ATOMS: atom_id res chain seq x y z
N MET A 1 6.92 -21.32 20.88
CA MET A 1 5.85 -21.74 19.96
C MET A 1 6.40 -21.64 18.56
N ALA A 2 6.18 -22.62 17.68
CA ALA A 2 6.60 -22.48 16.29
C ALA A 2 5.96 -21.21 15.73
N GLN A 3 6.75 -20.36 15.09
CA GLN A 3 6.28 -19.12 14.51
C GLN A 3 5.29 -19.46 13.39
N SER A 4 4.01 -19.11 13.59
CA SER A 4 2.95 -19.33 12.59
C SER A 4 3.16 -18.35 11.45
N ASP A 5 3.15 -18.85 10.22
CA ASP A 5 3.24 -18.03 9.01
C ASP A 5 1.92 -18.00 8.23
N GLN A 6 1.88 -17.24 7.14
CA GLN A 6 0.67 -17.08 6.33
C GLN A 6 0.18 -18.33 5.60
N LEU A 7 0.95 -19.41 5.59
CA LEU A 7 0.59 -20.68 4.97
C LEU A 7 0.16 -21.73 6.00
N THR A 8 0.21 -21.39 7.29
CA THR A 8 -0.21 -22.27 8.37
C THR A 8 -1.73 -22.21 8.52
N PHE A 9 -2.39 -23.37 8.60
CA PHE A 9 -3.84 -23.45 8.85
C PHE A 9 -4.16 -22.86 10.23
N GLN A 10 -4.94 -21.79 10.26
CA GLN A 10 -5.28 -21.06 11.48
C GLN A 10 -6.65 -20.40 11.34
N ASN A 11 -7.35 -20.21 12.46
CA ASN A 11 -8.58 -19.43 12.51
C ASN A 11 -8.26 -17.96 12.21
N PRO A 12 -8.85 -17.34 11.16
CA PRO A 12 -8.55 -15.96 10.81
C PRO A 12 -9.03 -14.94 11.85
N VAL A 13 -10.01 -15.30 12.69
CA VAL A 13 -10.55 -14.40 13.73
C VAL A 13 -9.49 -14.12 14.79
N ASP A 14 -8.76 -15.16 15.24
CA ASP A 14 -7.77 -15.07 16.33
C ASP A 14 -6.30 -15.12 15.85
N ARG A 15 -6.08 -15.07 14.53
CA ARG A 15 -4.74 -15.13 13.94
C ARG A 15 -3.81 -14.03 14.44
N PHE A 16 -4.35 -12.82 14.58
CA PHE A 16 -3.65 -11.68 15.15
C PHE A 16 -4.32 -11.29 16.46
N PRO A 17 -3.56 -10.72 17.42
CA PRO A 17 -4.15 -10.20 18.64
C PRO A 17 -5.27 -9.22 18.32
N GLU A 18 -6.39 -9.35 19.01
CA GLU A 18 -7.39 -8.29 19.03
C GLU A 18 -6.73 -7.07 19.67
N ILE A 19 -6.61 -5.99 18.89
CA ILE A 19 -6.05 -4.74 19.37
C ILE A 19 -7.19 -3.79 19.70
N SER A 20 -7.07 -3.11 20.85
CA SER A 20 -7.84 -1.91 21.16
C SER A 20 -6.83 -0.77 21.30
N PRO A 21 -6.41 -0.15 20.18
CA PRO A 21 -5.41 0.90 20.21
C PRO A 21 -5.84 2.01 21.16
N PRO A 22 -4.97 2.49 22.08
CA PRO A 22 -5.29 3.65 22.88
C PRO A 22 -5.57 4.85 21.96
N LYS A 23 -6.32 5.82 22.49
CA LYS A 23 -6.35 7.16 21.92
C LYS A 23 -4.90 7.65 21.82
N GLN A 24 -4.43 7.88 20.61
CA GLN A 24 -3.10 8.37 20.31
C GLN A 24 -3.16 9.29 19.10
N ASP A 25 -2.19 10.17 18.97
CA ASP A 25 -2.12 11.14 17.91
C ASP A 25 -0.67 11.29 17.46
N GLN A 26 -0.50 11.50 16.16
CA GLN A 26 0.79 11.72 15.53
C GLN A 26 0.64 12.83 14.48
N PRO A 27 1.69 13.63 14.23
CA PRO A 27 1.71 14.51 13.06
C PRO A 27 1.65 13.67 11.77
N GLU A 28 1.11 14.23 10.69
CA GLU A 28 1.29 13.63 9.36
C GLU A 28 2.78 13.58 8.99
N PRO A 29 3.26 12.51 8.33
CA PRO A 29 2.51 11.37 7.81
C PRO A 29 2.21 10.26 8.84
N GLY A 30 2.84 10.31 10.01
CA GLY A 30 2.82 9.27 11.04
C GLY A 30 4.00 8.31 10.93
N PHE A 31 4.28 7.58 12.01
CA PHE A 31 5.42 6.67 12.14
C PHE A 31 5.00 5.32 12.74
N ASP A 32 5.38 4.22 12.08
CA ASP A 32 5.20 2.85 12.59
C ASP A 32 5.98 2.63 13.89
N SER A 33 7.17 3.23 13.99
CA SER A 33 7.98 3.20 15.21
C SER A 33 7.33 3.91 16.40
N GLU A 34 6.25 4.68 16.19
CA GLU A 34 5.47 5.31 17.25
C GLU A 34 4.09 4.66 17.50
N LEU A 35 3.63 3.75 16.63
CA LEU A 35 2.35 3.06 16.82
C LEU A 35 2.30 2.26 18.14
N VAL A 36 1.17 2.35 18.83
CA VAL A 36 0.82 1.53 19.99
C VAL A 36 -0.56 0.90 19.78
N PRO A 37 -0.70 -0.44 19.74
CA PRO A 37 0.37 -1.43 19.62
C PRO A 37 1.10 -1.33 18.28
N LYS A 38 2.23 -2.04 18.14
CA LYS A 38 2.95 -2.12 16.86
C LYS A 38 2.13 -2.84 15.81
N ALA A 39 2.23 -2.38 14.56
CA ALA A 39 1.71 -3.10 13.41
C ALA A 39 2.63 -4.28 13.05
N ASP A 40 2.05 -5.34 12.49
CA ASP A 40 2.79 -6.49 11.94
C ASP A 40 2.93 -6.34 10.42
N HIS A 41 4.15 -6.14 9.92
CA HIS A 41 4.46 -6.02 8.49
C HIS A 41 4.93 -7.33 7.87
N GLY A 42 5.01 -8.40 8.67
CA GLY A 42 5.44 -9.71 8.19
C GLY A 42 6.94 -9.93 8.37
N GLU A 43 7.67 -9.09 9.10
CA GLU A 43 9.12 -9.19 9.36
C GLU A 43 9.51 -10.55 9.95
N THR A 44 8.56 -11.28 10.53
CA THR A 44 8.83 -12.63 11.04
C THR A 44 7.76 -13.65 10.69
N SER A 45 6.59 -13.21 10.18
CA SER A 45 5.43 -14.05 9.92
C SER A 45 5.15 -14.30 8.42
N TYR A 46 5.76 -13.55 7.49
CA TYR A 46 5.61 -13.80 6.05
C TYR A 46 6.68 -14.77 5.52
N ARG A 47 6.34 -15.97 5.09
CA ARG A 47 7.29 -16.92 4.46
C ARG A 47 7.25 -16.82 2.93
N GLY A 48 8.37 -16.49 2.30
CA GLY A 48 8.48 -16.50 0.84
C GLY A 48 8.47 -17.90 0.24
N THR A 49 7.97 -18.03 -1.00
CA THR A 49 7.95 -19.30 -1.76
C THR A 49 8.48 -19.14 -3.19
N GLY A 50 9.12 -18.02 -3.50
CA GLY A 50 9.78 -17.76 -4.79
C GLY A 50 8.83 -17.28 -5.89
N ARG A 51 7.68 -16.70 -5.53
CA ARG A 51 6.64 -16.29 -6.50
C ARG A 51 7.02 -15.07 -7.34
N LEU A 52 8.05 -14.34 -6.95
CA LEU A 52 8.52 -13.10 -7.59
C LEU A 52 10.02 -13.13 -7.89
N GLU A 53 10.60 -14.32 -8.09
CA GLU A 53 12.03 -14.48 -8.32
C GLU A 53 12.52 -13.61 -9.49
N GLY A 54 13.53 -12.77 -9.21
CA GLY A 54 14.16 -11.91 -10.21
C GLY A 54 13.37 -10.66 -10.62
N ARG A 55 12.19 -10.42 -10.02
CA ARG A 55 11.38 -9.22 -10.29
C ARG A 55 12.05 -7.95 -9.77
N ARG A 56 11.67 -6.82 -10.36
CA ARG A 56 12.21 -5.49 -10.06
C ARG A 56 11.05 -4.55 -9.80
N ALA A 57 10.84 -4.25 -8.53
CA ALA A 57 9.66 -3.54 -8.05
C ALA A 57 9.97 -2.14 -7.56
N LEU A 58 9.13 -1.17 -7.93
CA LEU A 58 9.05 0.15 -7.28
C LEU A 58 7.77 0.21 -6.45
N ILE A 59 7.88 0.57 -5.18
CA ILE A 59 6.76 0.70 -4.23
C ILE A 59 6.81 2.08 -3.59
N THR A 60 5.72 2.85 -3.68
CA THR A 60 5.59 4.16 -3.01
C THR A 60 4.95 4.05 -1.63
N GLY A 61 5.35 4.89 -0.67
CA GLY A 61 4.92 4.81 0.73
C GLY A 61 5.27 3.46 1.35
N ALA A 62 6.50 3.02 1.12
CA ALA A 62 6.99 1.68 1.48
C ALA A 62 7.84 1.66 2.76
N ASP A 63 7.95 2.79 3.44
CA ASP A 63 8.55 2.95 4.75
C ASP A 63 7.73 2.32 5.87
N SER A 64 6.40 2.32 5.73
CA SER A 64 5.47 1.94 6.79
C SER A 64 4.21 1.22 6.29
N GLY A 65 3.45 0.64 7.23
CA GLY A 65 2.13 0.08 7.02
C GLY A 65 2.06 -0.93 5.87
N ILE A 66 1.07 -0.77 4.99
CA ILE A 66 0.82 -1.71 3.88
C ILE A 66 2.01 -1.74 2.92
N GLY A 67 2.62 -0.60 2.61
CA GLY A 67 3.75 -0.56 1.68
C GLY A 67 4.97 -1.29 2.23
N ALA A 68 5.28 -1.13 3.53
CA ALA A 68 6.32 -1.89 4.20
C ALA A 68 6.07 -3.40 4.12
N ALA A 69 4.84 -3.84 4.41
CA ALA A 69 4.49 -5.26 4.36
C ALA A 69 4.60 -5.85 2.94
N VAL A 70 4.19 -5.08 1.93
CA VAL A 70 4.32 -5.48 0.52
C VAL A 70 5.79 -5.55 0.12
N ALA A 71 6.62 -4.59 0.53
CA ALA A 71 8.04 -4.56 0.22
C ALA A 71 8.79 -5.75 0.84
N ILE A 72 8.50 -6.07 2.11
CA ILE A 72 9.04 -7.25 2.80
C ILE A 72 8.62 -8.54 2.10
N ALA A 73 7.33 -8.68 1.79
CA ALA A 73 6.82 -9.86 1.09
C ALA A 73 7.43 -10.01 -0.31
N PHE A 74 7.58 -8.92 -1.06
CA PHE A 74 8.20 -8.94 -2.39
C PHE A 74 9.63 -9.43 -2.33
N ALA A 75 10.42 -8.92 -1.38
CA ALA A 75 11.79 -9.35 -1.19
C ALA A 75 11.88 -10.84 -0.81
N ARG A 76 11.02 -11.31 0.09
CA ARG A 76 10.96 -12.73 0.48
C ARG A 76 10.56 -13.65 -0.67
N GLU A 77 9.74 -13.15 -1.58
CA GLU A 77 9.32 -13.88 -2.78
C GLU A 77 10.36 -13.81 -3.91
N GLY A 78 11.47 -13.10 -3.72
CA GLY A 78 12.63 -13.08 -4.62
C GLY A 78 12.79 -11.82 -5.46
N ALA A 79 12.06 -10.74 -5.18
CA ALA A 79 12.14 -9.48 -5.92
C ALA A 79 13.19 -8.51 -5.34
N ASP A 80 13.88 -7.77 -6.20
CA ASP A 80 14.60 -6.56 -5.80
C ASP A 80 13.62 -5.39 -5.72
N VAL A 81 13.78 -4.52 -4.72
CA VAL A 81 12.78 -3.50 -4.37
C VAL A 81 13.41 -2.11 -4.26
N ALA A 82 12.85 -1.16 -5.00
CA ALA A 82 13.01 0.27 -4.78
C ALA A 82 11.83 0.81 -3.95
N LEU A 83 12.14 1.59 -2.93
CA LEU A 83 11.19 2.08 -1.92
C LEU A 83 11.18 3.60 -1.94
N ASN A 84 10.02 4.20 -2.18
CA ASN A 84 9.80 5.62 -1.98
C ASN A 84 9.02 5.87 -0.68
N TYR A 85 9.34 6.99 -0.04
CA TYR A 85 8.79 7.48 1.23
C TYR A 85 9.19 8.96 1.40
N LEU A 86 8.67 9.68 2.38
CA LEU A 86 9.10 11.06 2.68
C LEU A 86 10.40 11.06 3.49
N ASP A 87 11.26 12.06 3.32
CA ASP A 87 12.55 12.15 4.05
C ASP A 87 12.40 12.03 5.57
N VAL A 88 11.29 12.54 6.13
CA VAL A 88 11.01 12.49 7.57
C VAL A 88 10.76 11.07 8.09
N GLU A 89 10.33 10.14 7.23
CA GLU A 89 10.03 8.73 7.55
C GLU A 89 11.27 7.83 7.44
N GLN A 90 12.47 8.39 7.24
CA GLN A 90 13.71 7.64 7.03
C GLN A 90 14.01 6.61 8.11
N GLN A 91 13.59 6.85 9.35
CA GLN A 91 13.74 5.90 10.46
C GLN A 91 12.93 4.62 10.22
N ASP A 92 11.67 4.72 9.81
CA ASP A 92 10.82 3.56 9.56
C ASP A 92 11.27 2.84 8.28
N ALA A 93 11.62 3.59 7.23
CA ALA A 93 12.19 3.04 6.02
C ALA A 93 13.46 2.20 6.28
N GLN A 94 14.30 2.59 7.25
CA GLN A 94 15.52 1.86 7.57
C GLN A 94 15.23 0.43 8.07
N HIS A 95 14.13 0.22 8.79
CA HIS A 95 13.71 -1.11 9.23
C HIS A 95 13.29 -1.98 8.04
N VAL A 96 12.50 -1.42 7.11
CA VAL A 96 12.05 -2.14 5.90
C VAL A 96 13.23 -2.47 4.98
N ILE A 97 14.14 -1.50 4.79
CA ILE A 97 15.38 -1.69 4.01
C ILE A 97 16.20 -2.85 4.58
N GLN A 98 16.32 -2.94 5.90
CA GLN A 98 17.04 -4.04 6.54
C GLN A 98 16.33 -5.38 6.30
N ALA A 99 15.01 -5.46 6.48
CA ALA A 99 14.25 -6.68 6.25
C ALA A 99 14.33 -7.20 4.81
N ILE A 100 14.42 -6.30 3.82
CA ILE A 100 14.62 -6.65 2.41
C ILE A 100 16.03 -7.21 2.19
N ARG A 101 17.05 -6.55 2.76
CA ARG A 101 18.45 -7.02 2.67
C ARG A 101 18.66 -8.36 3.36
N ASP A 102 18.00 -8.59 4.49
CA ASP A 102 18.01 -9.86 5.22
C ASP A 102 17.36 -10.99 4.41
N SER A 103 16.48 -10.65 3.46
CA SER A 103 15.91 -11.59 2.49
C SER A 103 16.85 -11.88 1.30
N GLY A 104 18.06 -11.31 1.30
CA GLY A 104 19.07 -11.49 0.25
C GLY A 104 18.81 -10.68 -1.02
N ARG A 105 17.91 -9.68 -0.96
CA ARG A 105 17.51 -8.86 -2.12
C ARG A 105 18.04 -7.43 -2.04
N LYS A 106 18.04 -6.73 -3.17
CA LYS A 106 18.41 -5.31 -3.20
C LYS A 106 17.28 -4.45 -2.63
N ALA A 107 17.65 -3.51 -1.77
CA ALA A 107 16.80 -2.44 -1.25
C ALA A 107 17.35 -1.09 -1.71
N ILE A 108 16.59 -0.37 -2.55
CA ILE A 108 16.98 0.94 -3.09
C ILE A 108 16.09 2.02 -2.46
N PRO A 109 16.59 2.78 -1.46
CA PRO A 109 15.85 3.90 -0.88
C PRO A 109 15.81 5.09 -1.85
N LEU A 110 14.62 5.63 -2.10
CA LEU A 110 14.37 6.79 -2.96
C LEU A 110 13.42 7.77 -2.26
N PRO A 111 13.88 8.44 -1.19
CA PRO A 111 13.04 9.37 -0.45
C PRO A 111 12.72 10.62 -1.27
N GLY A 112 11.53 11.17 -1.07
CA GLY A 112 11.09 12.44 -1.64
C GLY A 112 9.58 12.49 -1.89
N ASP A 113 9.10 13.71 -2.13
CA ASP A 113 7.67 14.02 -2.20
C ASP A 113 7.09 13.79 -3.59
N ILE A 114 6.18 12.83 -3.68
CA ILE A 114 5.49 12.45 -4.93
C ILE A 114 4.46 13.49 -5.41
N ARG A 115 4.18 14.54 -4.62
CA ARG A 115 3.39 15.69 -5.09
C ARG A 115 4.17 16.54 -6.11
N ASP A 116 5.49 16.38 -6.18
CA ASP A 116 6.32 17.00 -7.20
C ASP A 116 6.42 16.10 -8.45
N LYS A 117 5.96 16.64 -9.59
CA LYS A 117 5.99 15.94 -10.88
C LYS A 117 7.41 15.64 -11.37
N ALA A 118 8.36 16.56 -11.19
CA ALA A 118 9.74 16.34 -11.60
C ALA A 118 10.37 15.21 -10.76
N PHE A 119 10.12 15.21 -9.45
CA PHE A 119 10.50 14.12 -8.57
C PHE A 119 9.88 12.79 -9.00
N CYS A 120 8.58 12.74 -9.33
CA CYS A 120 7.94 11.51 -9.81
C CYS A 120 8.63 10.91 -11.06
N ASN A 121 9.10 11.75 -11.98
CA ASN A 121 9.86 11.28 -13.13
C ASN A 121 11.24 10.76 -12.70
N GLN A 122 11.94 11.52 -11.86
CA GLN A 122 13.26 11.16 -11.34
C GLN A 122 13.25 9.85 -10.55
N LEU A 123 12.23 9.67 -9.69
CA LEU A 123 11.98 8.47 -8.91
C LEU A 123 11.98 7.20 -9.78
N VAL A 124 11.26 7.24 -10.90
CA VAL A 124 11.18 6.09 -11.81
C VAL A 124 12.50 5.85 -12.51
N GLU A 125 13.17 6.90 -13.01
CA GLU A 125 14.46 6.76 -13.68
C GLU A 125 15.55 6.22 -12.73
N ASP A 126 15.54 6.66 -11.47
CA ASP A 126 16.43 6.15 -10.42
C ASP A 126 16.14 4.69 -10.09
N ALA A 127 14.86 4.33 -9.89
CA ALA A 127 14.48 2.94 -9.67
C ALA A 127 14.94 2.02 -10.82
N VAL A 128 14.70 2.43 -12.07
CA VAL A 128 15.13 1.68 -13.26
C VAL A 128 16.64 1.52 -13.29
N ARG A 129 17.41 2.59 -13.04
CA ARG A 129 18.87 2.55 -13.06
C ARG A 129 19.43 1.61 -11.99
N GLU A 130 18.98 1.75 -10.75
CA GLU A 130 19.55 1.03 -9.60
C GLU A 130 19.11 -0.46 -9.58
N LEU A 131 17.89 -0.77 -10.05
CA LEU A 131 17.39 -2.14 -10.19
C LEU A 131 17.88 -2.82 -11.48
N GLY A 132 18.33 -2.05 -12.47
CA GLY A 132 18.71 -2.54 -13.80
C GLY A 132 17.51 -2.83 -14.71
N GLY A 133 16.34 -2.25 -14.42
CA GLY A 133 15.08 -2.38 -15.12
C GLY A 133 13.89 -2.30 -14.15
N LEU A 134 12.66 -2.29 -14.68
CA LEU A 134 11.44 -2.23 -13.87
C LEU A 134 10.35 -3.10 -14.51
N ASP A 135 9.69 -3.95 -13.71
CA ASP A 135 8.62 -4.84 -14.17
C ASP A 135 7.44 -4.96 -13.19
N ALA A 136 7.54 -4.34 -12.01
CA ALA A 136 6.45 -4.20 -11.05
C ALA A 136 6.39 -2.77 -10.52
N LEU A 137 5.20 -2.17 -10.57
CA LEU A 137 4.93 -0.87 -9.94
C LEU A 137 3.79 -1.03 -8.94
N VAL A 138 4.01 -0.55 -7.71
CA VAL A 138 3.00 -0.44 -6.68
C VAL A 138 2.81 1.02 -6.31
N ASN A 139 1.68 1.61 -6.72
CA ASN A 139 1.29 2.94 -6.28
C ASN A 139 0.49 2.79 -4.98
N ASN A 140 1.17 2.93 -3.84
CA ASN A 140 0.59 2.69 -2.52
C ASN A 140 0.52 3.93 -1.62
N ALA A 141 1.48 4.85 -1.74
CA ALA A 141 1.46 6.11 -0.99
C ALA A 141 0.11 6.82 -1.08
N GLY A 142 -0.34 7.41 0.03
CA GLY A 142 -1.59 8.14 0.07
C GLY A 142 -1.71 9.06 1.27
N LYS A 143 -2.44 10.16 1.07
CA LYS A 143 -2.86 11.10 2.11
C LYS A 143 -4.31 10.84 2.49
N GLN A 144 -4.61 10.85 3.78
CA GLN A 144 -5.96 10.71 4.35
C GLN A 144 -6.06 11.57 5.61
N VAL A 145 -6.87 12.61 5.55
CA VAL A 145 -7.12 13.52 6.68
C VAL A 145 -8.64 13.69 6.82
N ILE A 146 -9.16 13.52 8.03
CA ILE A 146 -10.59 13.73 8.29
C ILE A 146 -10.97 15.21 8.20
N SER A 147 -12.16 15.49 7.70
CA SER A 147 -12.84 16.78 7.85
C SER A 147 -14.30 16.54 8.22
N GLU A 148 -14.83 17.22 9.24
CA GLU A 148 -16.19 16.98 9.74
C GLU A 148 -17.27 17.50 8.79
N SER A 149 -16.95 18.47 7.93
CA SER A 149 -17.90 19.03 6.97
C SER A 149 -17.20 19.45 5.67
N LEU A 150 -17.94 19.39 4.56
CA LEU A 150 -17.42 19.85 3.27
C LEU A 150 -17.13 21.36 3.28
N THR A 151 -17.85 22.15 4.06
CA THR A 151 -17.64 23.61 4.17
C THR A 151 -16.41 23.96 5.01
N ASP A 152 -15.96 23.07 5.87
CA ASP A 152 -14.76 23.25 6.69
C ASP A 152 -13.52 22.57 6.09
N LEU A 153 -13.70 21.76 5.04
CA LEU A 153 -12.61 21.12 4.31
C LEU A 153 -11.72 22.20 3.66
N PRO A 154 -10.44 22.34 4.09
CA PRO A 154 -9.56 23.33 3.50
C PRO A 154 -9.23 23.01 2.03
N ASP A 155 -9.15 24.04 1.19
CA ASP A 155 -8.82 23.90 -0.24
C ASP A 155 -7.45 23.24 -0.44
N ASP A 156 -6.47 23.58 0.40
CA ASP A 156 -5.13 22.99 0.39
C ASP A 156 -5.16 21.50 0.74
N GLN A 157 -5.97 21.08 1.72
CA GLN A 157 -6.17 19.66 2.02
C GLN A 157 -6.74 18.91 0.80
N TRP A 158 -7.77 19.46 0.15
CA TRP A 158 -8.34 18.86 -1.07
C TRP A 158 -7.28 18.68 -2.17
N GLU A 159 -6.51 19.74 -2.44
CA GLU A 159 -5.45 19.72 -3.44
C GLU A 159 -4.34 18.73 -3.07
N GLU A 160 -3.88 18.71 -1.83
CA GLU A 160 -2.86 17.78 -1.35
C GLU A 160 -3.30 16.32 -1.44
N THR A 161 -4.56 16.02 -1.09
CA THR A 161 -5.14 14.68 -1.20
C THR A 161 -5.17 14.22 -2.65
N TYR A 162 -5.59 15.06 -3.60
CA TYR A 162 -5.57 14.71 -5.03
C TYR A 162 -4.17 14.67 -5.62
N ASN A 163 -3.28 15.58 -5.24
CA ASN A 163 -1.89 15.61 -5.69
C ASN A 163 -1.16 14.33 -5.29
N THR A 164 -1.34 13.89 -4.05
CA THR A 164 -0.74 12.65 -3.53
C THR A 164 -1.40 11.40 -4.12
N ASN A 165 -2.73 11.34 -4.15
CA ASN A 165 -3.41 10.07 -4.42
C ASN A 165 -3.66 9.84 -5.93
N ILE A 166 -3.81 10.90 -6.72
CA ILE A 166 -4.18 10.81 -8.15
C ILE A 166 -3.06 11.30 -9.05
N HIS A 167 -2.59 12.53 -8.85
CA HIS A 167 -1.61 13.11 -9.75
C HIS A 167 -0.27 12.37 -9.68
N ALA A 168 0.22 12.06 -8.48
CA ALA A 168 1.41 11.24 -8.29
C ALA A 168 1.28 9.86 -8.97
N MET A 169 0.19 9.13 -8.71
CA MET A 169 -0.08 7.84 -9.36
C MET A 169 -0.04 7.97 -10.89
N PHE A 170 -0.66 9.01 -11.45
CA PHE A 170 -0.63 9.29 -12.88
C PHE A 170 0.79 9.58 -13.40
N TRP A 171 1.55 10.46 -12.74
CA TRP A 171 2.90 10.84 -13.17
C TRP A 171 3.88 9.67 -13.10
N ILE A 172 3.90 8.95 -11.98
CA ILE A 172 4.75 7.78 -11.75
C ILE A 172 4.41 6.68 -12.75
N THR A 173 3.13 6.35 -12.90
CA THR A 173 2.69 5.33 -13.86
C THR A 173 3.08 5.72 -15.29
N LYS A 174 2.84 6.98 -15.70
CA LYS A 174 3.20 7.46 -17.04
C LYS A 174 4.71 7.39 -17.29
N ALA A 175 5.53 7.69 -16.30
CA ALA A 175 6.99 7.55 -16.40
C ALA A 175 7.40 6.08 -16.49
N ALA A 176 6.85 5.21 -15.62
CA ALA A 176 7.16 3.79 -15.57
C ALA A 176 6.84 3.06 -16.88
N LEU A 177 5.75 3.43 -17.57
CA LEU A 177 5.34 2.80 -18.84
C LEU A 177 6.37 2.89 -19.98
N LYS A 178 7.40 3.73 -19.86
CA LYS A 178 8.53 3.74 -20.80
C LYS A 178 9.45 2.53 -20.63
N HIS A 179 9.40 1.89 -19.47
CA HIS A 179 10.36 0.88 -19.00
C HIS A 179 9.75 -0.49 -18.74
N LEU A 180 8.41 -0.58 -18.63
CA LEU A 180 7.69 -1.84 -18.35
C LEU A 180 7.58 -2.73 -19.61
N PRO A 181 8.28 -3.89 -19.68
CA PRO A 181 8.09 -4.85 -20.77
C PRO A 181 6.78 -5.65 -20.64
N ALA A 182 6.43 -6.42 -21.68
CA ALA A 182 5.37 -7.42 -21.58
C ALA A 182 5.66 -8.40 -20.43
N GLY A 183 4.63 -8.78 -19.67
CA GLY A 183 4.74 -9.53 -18.42
C GLY A 183 4.77 -8.63 -17.18
N SER A 184 4.94 -7.31 -17.33
CA SER A 184 4.91 -6.37 -16.21
C SER A 184 3.52 -6.20 -15.60
N THR A 185 3.49 -5.65 -14.39
CA THR A 185 2.24 -5.39 -13.67
C THR A 185 2.29 -4.06 -12.91
N ILE A 186 1.13 -3.43 -12.80
CA ILE A 186 0.89 -2.27 -11.94
C ILE A 186 -0.20 -2.66 -10.95
N VAL A 187 0.04 -2.44 -9.65
CA VAL A 187 -0.94 -2.67 -8.60
C VAL A 187 -1.14 -1.38 -7.81
N ASN A 188 -2.37 -0.88 -7.75
CA ASN A 188 -2.69 0.37 -7.07
C ASN A 188 -3.41 0.10 -5.75
N THR A 189 -3.04 0.80 -4.67
CA THR A 189 -3.76 0.73 -3.39
C THR A 189 -4.96 1.68 -3.43
N THR A 190 -6.16 1.10 -3.55
CA THR A 190 -7.43 1.81 -3.31
C THR A 190 -7.86 1.63 -1.85
N SER A 191 -9.15 1.61 -1.56
CA SER A 191 -9.73 1.46 -0.23
C SER A 191 -11.18 0.99 -0.32
N ILE A 192 -11.67 0.37 0.75
CA ILE A 192 -13.10 0.21 0.99
C ILE A 192 -13.86 1.54 0.89
N GLN A 193 -13.22 2.67 1.17
CA GLN A 193 -13.80 4.02 1.06
C GLN A 193 -14.19 4.39 -0.37
N GLY A 194 -13.58 3.78 -1.40
CA GLY A 194 -14.00 3.97 -2.80
C GLY A 194 -15.34 3.30 -3.14
N TYR A 195 -15.90 2.51 -2.21
CA TYR A 195 -17.14 1.74 -2.37
C TYR A 195 -18.16 2.04 -1.27
N ASN A 196 -17.68 2.27 -0.05
CA ASN A 196 -18.46 2.62 1.12
C ASN A 196 -17.83 3.86 1.78
N PRO A 197 -18.10 5.06 1.24
CA PRO A 197 -17.46 6.30 1.66
C PRO A 197 -17.95 6.74 3.05
N ASN A 198 -17.01 7.17 3.88
CA ASN A 198 -17.26 7.83 5.16
C ASN A 198 -17.46 9.33 4.91
N GLU A 199 -18.48 9.89 5.54
CA GLU A 199 -18.87 11.30 5.42
C GLU A 199 -17.75 12.29 5.80
N MET A 200 -16.79 11.88 6.64
CA MET A 200 -15.65 12.72 7.04
C MET A 200 -14.43 12.62 6.13
N LEU A 201 -14.50 11.84 5.04
CA LEU A 201 -13.37 11.51 4.17
C LEU A 201 -13.71 11.76 2.70
N ILE A 202 -14.41 12.86 2.39
CA ILE A 202 -14.95 13.13 1.04
C ILE A 202 -13.83 13.24 -0.03
N ASP A 203 -12.76 13.97 0.26
CA ASP A 203 -11.58 14.09 -0.59
C ASP A 203 -10.89 12.73 -0.76
N TYR A 204 -10.61 12.02 0.34
CA TYR A 204 -9.96 10.72 0.30
C TYR A 204 -10.79 9.67 -0.47
N ALA A 205 -12.05 9.49 -0.12
CA ALA A 205 -12.93 8.50 -0.71
C ALA A 205 -13.11 8.72 -2.21
N SER A 206 -13.23 9.99 -2.64
CA SER A 206 -13.31 10.34 -4.06
C SER A 206 -12.04 9.95 -4.83
N THR A 207 -10.84 10.16 -4.25
CA THR A 207 -9.60 9.68 -4.86
C THR A 207 -9.53 8.15 -4.93
N LYS A 208 -10.01 7.43 -3.93
CA LYS A 208 -9.99 5.95 -3.93
C LYS A 208 -10.95 5.37 -4.98
N ALA A 209 -12.13 5.98 -5.17
CA ALA A 209 -13.01 5.64 -6.28
C ALA A 209 -12.34 5.93 -7.65
N ALA A 210 -11.65 7.07 -7.79
CA ALA A 210 -10.93 7.42 -9.00
C ALA A 210 -9.78 6.45 -9.31
N ILE A 211 -9.04 5.99 -8.30
CA ILE A 211 -7.98 4.97 -8.45
C ILE A 211 -8.55 3.66 -9.01
N ASN A 212 -9.73 3.22 -8.56
CA ASN A 212 -10.39 2.02 -9.10
C ASN A 212 -10.74 2.17 -10.57
N ASN A 213 -11.38 3.28 -10.92
CA ASN A 213 -11.77 3.52 -12.30
C ASN A 213 -10.55 3.69 -13.22
N PHE A 214 -9.51 4.37 -12.74
CA PHE A 214 -8.25 4.51 -13.45
C PHE A 214 -7.60 3.14 -13.71
N SER A 215 -7.56 2.26 -12.70
CA SER A 215 -6.97 0.92 -12.81
C SER A 215 -7.70 0.06 -13.84
N LYS A 216 -9.04 0.12 -13.87
CA LYS A 216 -9.89 -0.57 -14.86
C LYS A 216 -9.61 -0.10 -16.28
N GLY A 217 -9.64 1.22 -16.49
CA GLY A 217 -9.42 1.80 -17.81
C GLY A 217 -8.00 1.55 -18.33
N LEU A 218 -6.99 1.75 -17.47
CA LEU A 218 -5.60 1.52 -17.84
C LEU A 218 -5.30 0.04 -18.08
N GLY A 219 -5.89 -0.86 -17.28
CA GLY A 219 -5.77 -2.31 -17.49
C GLY A 219 -6.23 -2.73 -18.87
N GLN A 220 -7.38 -2.25 -19.33
CA GLN A 220 -7.86 -2.50 -20.69
C GLN A 220 -6.93 -1.93 -21.76
N GLN A 221 -6.44 -0.71 -21.55
CA GLN A 221 -5.53 -0.05 -22.50
C GLN A 221 -4.20 -0.80 -22.65
N LEU A 222 -3.70 -1.40 -21.57
CA LEU A 222 -2.38 -2.04 -21.54
C LEU A 222 -2.40 -3.55 -21.75
N ALA A 223 -3.57 -4.20 -21.67
CA ALA A 223 -3.70 -5.63 -21.91
C ALA A 223 -3.12 -6.09 -23.26
N PRO A 224 -3.34 -5.41 -24.42
CA PRO A 224 -2.71 -5.80 -25.68
C PRO A 224 -1.17 -5.70 -25.69
N LYS A 225 -0.59 -4.95 -24.74
CA LYS A 225 0.87 -4.83 -24.55
C LYS A 225 1.43 -5.87 -23.56
N GLY A 226 0.57 -6.75 -23.03
CA GLY A 226 0.95 -7.75 -22.05
C GLY A 226 1.26 -7.17 -20.67
N ILE A 227 0.76 -5.99 -20.34
CA ILE A 227 0.93 -5.37 -19.01
C ILE A 227 -0.40 -5.40 -18.27
N ARG A 228 -0.40 -5.93 -17.06
CA ARG A 228 -1.61 -6.02 -16.21
C ARG A 228 -1.69 -4.80 -15.29
N VAL A 229 -2.91 -4.33 -15.03
CA VAL A 229 -3.16 -3.27 -14.03
C VAL A 229 -4.31 -3.74 -13.16
N ASN A 230 -4.10 -3.79 -11.85
CA ASN A 230 -5.11 -4.19 -10.87
C ASN A 230 -5.05 -3.27 -9.65
N ALA A 231 -6.02 -3.41 -8.76
CA ALA A 231 -6.04 -2.69 -7.50
C ALA A 231 -6.28 -3.63 -6.31
N VAL A 232 -5.85 -3.20 -5.13
CA VAL A 232 -6.20 -3.83 -3.85
C VAL A 232 -7.01 -2.83 -3.04
N ALA A 233 -8.12 -3.28 -2.45
CA ALA A 233 -9.00 -2.50 -1.58
C ALA A 233 -8.93 -3.00 -0.14
N PRO A 234 -8.03 -2.43 0.68
CA PRO A 234 -8.00 -2.70 2.11
C PRO A 234 -9.27 -2.22 2.82
N GLY A 235 -9.64 -2.92 3.88
CA GLY A 235 -10.58 -2.43 4.89
C GLY A 235 -9.85 -1.63 5.99
N PRO A 236 -10.30 -1.73 7.25
CA PRO A 236 -9.60 -1.09 8.37
C PRO A 236 -8.32 -1.87 8.71
N ILE A 237 -7.17 -1.32 8.29
CA ILE A 237 -5.84 -1.88 8.57
C ILE A 237 -5.10 -0.97 9.55
N TRP A 238 -4.47 -1.57 10.55
CA TRP A 238 -3.70 -0.84 11.55
C TRP A 238 -2.38 -0.33 10.96
N THR A 239 -2.32 0.98 10.69
CA THR A 239 -1.18 1.68 10.08
C THR A 239 -1.07 3.09 10.66
N PRO A 240 0.07 3.80 10.47
CA PRO A 240 0.27 5.14 11.02
C PRO A 240 -0.73 6.18 10.52
N ILE A 241 -1.26 6.00 9.31
CA ILE A 241 -2.25 6.90 8.72
C ILE A 241 -3.52 7.06 9.58
N GLN A 242 -3.87 6.05 10.41
CA GLN A 242 -5.07 6.10 11.24
C GLN A 242 -4.92 7.08 12.41
N PRO A 243 -3.87 6.98 13.26
CA PRO A 243 -3.60 7.98 14.29
C PRO A 243 -3.02 9.30 13.77
N SER A 244 -2.53 9.40 12.52
CA SER A 244 -2.05 10.66 11.91
C SER A 244 -3.13 11.41 11.10
N GLN A 245 -4.27 11.64 11.74
CA GLN A 245 -5.46 12.36 11.22
C GLN A 245 -6.37 11.56 10.28
N GLY A 246 -6.10 10.28 9.99
CA GLY A 246 -7.00 9.46 9.18
C GLY A 246 -8.28 9.00 9.90
N GLN A 247 -8.33 9.06 11.24
CA GLN A 247 -9.51 8.74 12.05
C GLN A 247 -9.67 9.75 13.21
N PRO A 248 -10.92 10.00 13.67
CA PRO A 248 -11.14 10.63 14.96
C PRO A 248 -10.48 9.78 16.06
N LYS A 249 -9.74 10.41 16.96
CA LYS A 249 -8.90 9.70 17.93
C LYS A 249 -9.73 8.88 18.93
N GLU A 250 -10.97 9.31 19.16
CA GLU A 250 -11.99 8.66 19.98
C GLU A 250 -12.47 7.34 19.37
N LYS A 251 -12.32 7.16 18.04
CA LYS A 251 -12.69 5.93 17.34
C LYS A 251 -11.57 4.88 17.33
N LEU A 252 -10.32 5.27 17.63
CA LEU A 252 -9.17 4.35 17.61
C LEU A 252 -9.33 3.13 18.53
N PRO A 253 -9.87 3.23 19.77
CA PRO A 253 -10.08 2.07 20.63
C PRO A 253 -10.99 0.99 20.07
N HIS A 254 -11.84 1.34 19.09
CA HIS A 254 -12.79 0.43 18.44
C HIS A 254 -12.47 0.19 16.97
N PHE A 255 -11.27 0.58 16.52
CA PHE A 255 -10.88 0.52 15.12
C PHE A 255 -10.96 -0.91 14.57
N GLY A 256 -11.76 -1.12 13.53
CA GLY A 256 -11.92 -2.41 12.84
C GLY A 256 -12.79 -3.46 13.56
N GLN A 257 -13.26 -3.20 14.78
CA GLN A 257 -14.13 -4.12 15.53
C GLN A 257 -15.52 -4.31 14.87
N ASN A 258 -15.90 -3.40 13.98
CA ASN A 258 -17.15 -3.46 13.22
C ASN A 258 -17.07 -4.35 11.96
N THR A 259 -15.91 -4.94 11.65
CA THR A 259 -15.81 -5.92 10.55
C THR A 259 -16.41 -7.26 10.95
N PRO A 260 -16.87 -8.10 10.00
CA PRO A 260 -17.29 -9.45 10.31
C PRO A 260 -16.25 -10.34 11.00
N LEU A 261 -14.94 -10.07 10.81
CA LEU A 261 -13.88 -10.72 11.58
C LEU A 261 -13.69 -10.16 13.01
N GLY A 262 -14.37 -9.07 13.36
CA GLY A 262 -14.34 -8.49 14.71
C GLY A 262 -13.05 -7.76 15.08
N ARG A 263 -12.13 -7.55 14.14
CA ARG A 263 -10.83 -6.89 14.39
C ARG A 263 -10.35 -6.09 13.18
N ALA A 264 -9.45 -5.14 13.43
CA ALA A 264 -8.63 -4.55 12.38
C ALA A 264 -7.71 -5.61 11.75
N GLY A 265 -7.42 -5.45 10.46
CA GLY A 265 -6.37 -6.21 9.80
C GLY A 265 -4.99 -5.66 10.13
N GLN A 266 -3.97 -6.51 10.04
CA GLN A 266 -2.56 -6.10 10.07
C GLN A 266 -2.01 -5.91 8.66
N PRO A 267 -1.02 -5.03 8.44
CA PRO A 267 -0.41 -4.83 7.13
C PRO A 267 0.04 -6.11 6.43
N THR A 268 0.63 -7.06 7.17
CA THR A 268 1.05 -8.37 6.64
C THR A 268 -0.09 -9.17 6.02
N GLU A 269 -1.35 -8.95 6.39
CA GLU A 269 -2.51 -9.65 5.82
C GLU A 269 -2.87 -9.13 4.43
N ILE A 270 -2.41 -7.93 4.07
CA ILE A 270 -2.61 -7.32 2.76
C ILE A 270 -1.55 -7.80 1.75
N ALA A 271 -0.33 -8.05 2.21
CA ALA A 271 0.80 -8.39 1.34
C ALA A 271 0.56 -9.58 0.38
N PRO A 272 -0.10 -10.70 0.77
CA PRO A 272 -0.39 -11.80 -0.15
C PRO A 272 -1.19 -11.40 -1.39
N ALA A 273 -2.10 -10.42 -1.27
CA ALA A 273 -2.89 -9.91 -2.39
C ALA A 273 -2.00 -9.20 -3.42
N PHE A 274 -1.07 -8.38 -2.96
CA PHE A 274 -0.08 -7.72 -3.84
C PHE A 274 0.86 -8.73 -4.48
N VAL A 275 1.32 -9.75 -3.74
CA VAL A 275 2.16 -10.81 -4.32
C VAL A 275 1.40 -11.59 -5.39
N PHE A 276 0.14 -11.99 -5.14
CA PHE A 276 -0.70 -12.66 -6.14
C PHE A 276 -0.86 -11.81 -7.41
N LEU A 277 -1.27 -10.55 -7.26
CA LEU A 277 -1.49 -9.64 -8.39
C LEU A 277 -0.20 -9.27 -9.12
N THR A 278 0.95 -9.37 -8.45
CA THR A 278 2.25 -9.12 -9.06
C THR A 278 2.79 -10.35 -9.77
N SER A 279 2.56 -11.54 -9.22
CA SER A 279 2.99 -12.84 -9.73
C SER A 279 2.41 -13.18 -11.11
N PRO A 280 3.11 -13.97 -11.95
CA PRO A 280 2.57 -14.54 -13.18
C PRO A 280 1.33 -15.43 -12.98
N GLU A 281 1.06 -15.90 -11.76
CA GLU A 281 -0.10 -16.74 -11.44
C GLU A 281 -1.44 -16.01 -11.65
N SER A 282 -1.44 -14.68 -11.66
CA SER A 282 -2.61 -13.83 -11.94
C SER A 282 -2.68 -13.38 -13.42
N SER A 283 -2.18 -14.19 -14.35
CA SER A 283 -2.07 -13.87 -15.79
C SER A 283 -3.38 -13.47 -16.47
N TYR A 284 -4.52 -13.93 -15.96
CA TYR A 284 -5.86 -13.61 -16.48
C TYR A 284 -6.64 -12.61 -15.60
N VAL A 285 -5.97 -11.94 -14.67
CA VAL A 285 -6.56 -10.93 -13.78
C VAL A 285 -6.09 -9.54 -14.22
N ILE A 286 -6.99 -8.76 -14.81
CA ILE A 286 -6.72 -7.42 -15.35
C ILE A 286 -7.92 -6.52 -15.08
N GLY A 287 -7.66 -5.31 -14.58
CA GLY A 287 -8.69 -4.33 -14.25
C GLY A 287 -9.47 -4.67 -12.99
N GLU A 288 -9.06 -5.70 -12.26
CA GLU A 288 -9.78 -6.19 -11.08
C GLU A 288 -9.38 -5.44 -9.81
N THR A 289 -10.29 -5.44 -8.85
CA THR A 289 -10.04 -4.93 -7.50
C THR A 289 -10.19 -6.06 -6.50
N LEU A 290 -9.10 -6.43 -5.84
CA LEU A 290 -9.12 -7.47 -4.81
C LEU A 290 -9.38 -6.84 -3.44
N HIS A 291 -10.50 -7.21 -2.82
CA HIS A 291 -10.90 -6.70 -1.51
C HIS A 291 -10.26 -7.52 -0.39
N VAL A 292 -9.58 -6.85 0.53
CA VAL A 292 -8.99 -7.44 1.74
C VAL A 292 -9.45 -6.63 2.94
N ASN A 293 -10.69 -6.87 3.36
CA ASN A 293 -11.44 -5.92 4.21
C ASN A 293 -12.14 -6.53 5.43
N GLY A 294 -11.77 -7.76 5.81
CA GLY A 294 -12.34 -8.43 6.98
C GLY A 294 -13.80 -8.86 6.83
N GLY A 295 -14.31 -8.95 5.58
CA GLY A 295 -15.64 -9.47 5.27
C GLY A 295 -16.71 -8.39 5.05
N ILE A 296 -16.33 -7.10 5.05
CA ILE A 296 -17.27 -6.01 4.76
C ILE A 296 -17.82 -6.17 3.34
N PRO A 297 -19.16 -6.25 3.15
CA PRO A 297 -19.74 -6.36 1.80
C PRO A 297 -19.42 -5.13 0.95
N THR A 298 -19.07 -5.35 -0.32
CA THR A 298 -18.87 -4.30 -1.32
C THR A 298 -19.66 -4.59 -2.60
N PRO A 299 -20.15 -3.57 -3.31
CA PRO A 299 -20.80 -3.73 -4.60
C PRO A 299 -19.82 -4.12 -5.71
#